data_AF-A0A3S0BN27-F1
#
_entry.id   AF-A0A3S0BN27-F1
#
_cell.length_a   1.000
_cell.length_b   1.000
_cell.length_c   1.000
_cell.angle_alpha   90.00
_cell.angle_beta   90.00
_cell.angle_gamma   90.00
#
_symmetry.space_group_name_H-M   'P 1'
#
loop_
_entity.id
_entity.type
_entity.pdbx_description
1 polymer ?
#
loop_
_entity_poly.entity_id
_entity_poly.type
_entity_poly.pdbx_seq_one_letter_code
_entity_poly.pdbx_strand_id
1 'polypeptide(L)'
;MTISKTPLLLFSSIKYLGIAYLLYIGVSTFRAKPSPQQTSAEINKTTLISSLKQGFLSNVTNPKTTLFYLSLFTMVVNKNTPLIVQIMYGFIICVLHLIWFGLISYLISHPKIKSTFDNNITVVNKLIGVVLISLAIKVFFTLV
;
A
#
# COMPACT_ATOMS: atom_id res chain seq x y z
N MET A 1 20.86 -34.97 8.59
CA MET A 1 19.46 -34.99 8.09
C MET A 1 18.76 -33.80 8.76
N THR A 2 18.78 -32.58 8.17
CA THR A 2 17.77 -31.97 7.25
C THR A 2 17.09 -30.73 7.89
N ILE A 3 17.82 -29.65 8.26
CA ILE A 3 17.17 -28.40 8.79
C ILE A 3 17.79 -27.09 8.25
N SER A 4 18.54 -27.08 7.14
CA SER A 4 19.22 -25.84 6.68
C SER A 4 18.92 -25.43 5.23
N LYS A 5 17.86 -25.96 4.61
CA LYS A 5 17.38 -25.52 3.28
C LYS A 5 15.99 -24.89 3.28
N THR A 6 15.25 -25.01 4.39
CA THR A 6 13.95 -24.36 4.60
C THR A 6 13.99 -22.83 4.54
N PRO A 7 14.96 -22.11 5.15
CA PRO A 7 14.98 -20.65 5.02
C PRO A 7 15.26 -20.20 3.58
N LEU A 8 16.08 -20.94 2.83
CA LEU A 8 16.41 -20.62 1.43
C LEU A 8 15.23 -20.79 0.48
N LEU A 9 14.50 -21.90 0.61
CA LEU A 9 13.30 -22.15 -0.21
C LEU A 9 12.16 -21.21 0.18
N LEU A 10 11.90 -21.01 1.48
CA LEU A 10 10.84 -20.11 1.94
C LEU A 10 11.12 -18.64 1.54
N PHE A 11 12.36 -18.18 1.67
CA PHE A 11 12.77 -16.85 1.26
C PHE A 11 12.68 -16.66 -0.26
N SER A 12 13.04 -17.67 -1.04
CA SER A 12 12.91 -17.64 -2.50
C SER A 12 11.44 -17.62 -2.94
N SER A 13 10.58 -18.43 -2.31
CA SER A 13 9.14 -18.44 -2.57
C SER A 13 8.49 -17.09 -2.26
N ILE A 14 8.84 -16.46 -1.14
CA ILE A 14 8.34 -15.12 -0.77
C ILE A 14 8.77 -14.07 -1.80
N LYS A 15 9.99 -14.15 -2.33
CA LYS A 15 10.48 -13.24 -3.37
C LYS A 15 9.68 -13.36 -4.67
N TYR A 16 9.49 -14.58 -5.17
CA TYR A 16 8.72 -14.80 -6.39
C TYR A 16 7.24 -14.42 -6.22
N LEU A 17 6.65 -14.68 -5.03
CA LEU A 17 5.32 -14.19 -4.67
C LEU A 17 5.25 -12.65 -4.67
N GLY A 18 6.27 -11.98 -4.13
CA GLY A 18 6.38 -10.53 -4.16
C GLY A 18 6.43 -9.95 -5.58
N ILE A 19 7.20 -10.57 -6.48
CA ILE A 19 7.26 -10.18 -7.90
C ILE A 19 5.91 -10.37 -8.58
N ALA A 20 5.29 -11.55 -8.42
CA ALA A 20 3.99 -11.86 -9.01
C ALA A 20 2.91 -10.88 -8.51
N TYR A 21 2.94 -10.54 -7.22
CA TYR A 21 2.02 -9.57 -6.63
C TYR A 21 2.23 -8.14 -7.15
N LEU A 22 3.49 -7.70 -7.29
CA LEU A 22 3.80 -6.39 -7.87
C LEU A 22 3.35 -6.29 -9.34
N LEU A 23 3.54 -7.35 -10.12
CA LEU A 23 3.01 -7.43 -11.49
C LEU A 23 1.49 -7.38 -11.49
N TYR A 24 0.83 -8.16 -10.63
CA TYR A 24 -0.63 -8.18 -10.52
C TYR A 24 -1.20 -6.80 -10.18
N ILE A 25 -0.67 -6.13 -9.14
CA ILE A 25 -1.10 -4.77 -8.81
C ILE A 25 -0.78 -3.81 -9.94
N GLY A 26 0.43 -3.84 -10.50
CA GLY A 26 0.83 -2.95 -11.58
C GLY A 26 -0.10 -3.05 -12.79
N VAL A 27 -0.45 -4.26 -13.22
CA VAL A 27 -1.41 -4.50 -14.32
C VAL A 27 -2.82 -4.08 -13.92
N SER A 28 -3.27 -4.40 -12.71
CA SER A 28 -4.59 -4.02 -12.21
C SER A 28 -4.75 -2.49 -12.18
N THR A 29 -3.76 -1.77 -11.65
CA THR A 29 -3.73 -0.30 -11.63
C THR A 29 -3.63 0.27 -13.05
N PHE A 30 -2.78 -0.28 -13.92
CA PHE A 30 -2.66 0.18 -15.31
C PHE A 30 -3.97 0.04 -16.10
N ARG A 31 -4.76 -1.01 -15.82
CA ARG A 31 -6.04 -1.30 -16.47
C ARG A 31 -7.25 -0.72 -15.73
N ALA A 32 -7.03 -0.02 -14.61
CA ALA A 32 -8.10 0.57 -13.82
C ALA A 32 -8.84 1.61 -14.66
N LYS A 33 -10.13 1.38 -14.88
CA LYS A 33 -11.01 2.34 -15.55
C LYS A 33 -11.44 3.39 -14.53
N PRO A 34 -11.52 4.67 -14.92
CA PRO A 34 -12.18 5.68 -14.09
C PRO A 34 -13.61 5.20 -13.81
N SER A 35 -14.00 5.16 -12.53
CA SER A 35 -15.40 4.97 -12.19
C SER A 35 -16.17 6.12 -12.83
N PRO A 36 -17.33 5.88 -13.48
CA PRO A 36 -18.22 6.97 -13.85
C PRO A 36 -18.42 7.82 -12.59
N GLN A 37 -18.15 9.12 -12.67
CA GLN A 37 -18.62 10.03 -11.62
C GLN A 37 -20.11 9.72 -11.47
N GLN A 38 -20.52 9.22 -10.30
CA GLN A 38 -21.94 9.14 -9.99
C GLN A 38 -22.47 10.56 -10.12
N THR A 39 -23.23 10.77 -11.19
CA THR A 39 -23.86 12.03 -11.54
C THR A 39 -24.85 12.36 -10.44
N SER A 40 -24.42 13.10 -9.42
CA SER A 40 -25.24 13.97 -8.54
C SER A 40 -26.61 13.47 -8.05
N ALA A 41 -26.87 12.17 -8.03
CA ALA A 41 -28.12 11.56 -7.61
C ALA A 41 -27.72 10.32 -6.82
N GLU A 42 -28.05 10.34 -5.53
CA GLU A 42 -27.54 9.45 -4.48
C GLU A 42 -26.11 9.73 -4.01
N ILE A 43 -25.95 10.88 -3.33
CA ILE A 43 -25.11 10.88 -2.13
C ILE A 43 -25.83 9.94 -1.13
N ASN A 44 -25.67 8.62 -1.32
CA ASN A 44 -25.89 7.69 -0.23
C ASN A 44 -25.02 8.23 0.91
N LYS A 45 -25.65 8.59 2.03
CA LYS A 45 -24.97 9.10 3.23
C LYS A 45 -23.99 8.01 3.68
N THR A 46 -22.80 7.96 3.11
CA THR A 46 -21.72 7.10 3.58
C THR A 46 -21.43 7.56 4.99
N THR A 47 -21.83 6.74 5.96
CA THR A 47 -21.59 7.03 7.36
C THR A 47 -20.09 7.08 7.60
N LEU A 48 -19.65 7.89 8.57
CA LEU A 48 -18.25 7.96 8.98
C LEU A 48 -17.66 6.55 9.20
N ILE A 49 -18.46 5.67 9.81
CA ILE A 49 -18.10 4.28 10.10
C ILE A 49 -17.87 3.48 8.82
N SER A 50 -18.71 3.65 7.79
CA SER A 50 -18.54 2.96 6.50
C SER A 50 -17.23 3.38 5.82
N SER A 51 -16.96 4.69 5.75
CA SER A 51 -15.73 5.23 5.17
C SER A 51 -14.49 4.78 5.95
N LEU A 52 -14.55 4.79 7.29
CA LEU A 52 -13.47 4.26 8.13
C LEU A 52 -13.24 2.77 7.92
N LYS A 53 -14.31 1.97 7.85
CA LYS A 53 -14.22 0.52 7.62
C LYS A 53 -13.61 0.22 6.25
N GLN A 54 -14.00 0.96 5.21
CA GLN A 54 -13.46 0.78 3.86
C GLN A 54 -11.99 1.18 3.78
N GLY A 55 -11.60 2.30 4.40
CA GLY A 55 -10.20 2.70 4.52
C GLY A 55 -9.36 1.71 5.31
N PHE A 56 -9.86 1.24 6.45
CA PHE A 56 -9.20 0.23 7.29
C PHE A 56 -9.01 -1.09 6.54
N LEU A 57 -10.07 -1.61 5.93
CA LEU A 57 -10.01 -2.88 5.20
C LEU A 57 -9.08 -2.78 3.99
N SER A 58 -9.12 -1.68 3.25
CA SER A 58 -8.19 -1.42 2.13
C SER A 58 -6.73 -1.42 2.58
N ASN A 59 -6.43 -0.89 3.76
CA ASN A 59 -5.08 -0.84 4.29
C ASN A 59 -4.60 -2.19 4.85
N VAL A 60 -5.44 -2.89 5.63
CA VAL A 60 -5.12 -4.21 6.21
C VAL A 60 -4.99 -5.29 5.13
N THR A 61 -5.83 -5.24 4.09
CA THR A 61 -5.76 -6.17 2.96
C THR A 61 -4.67 -5.85 1.96
N ASN A 62 -3.86 -4.80 2.20
CA ASN A 62 -2.69 -4.47 1.38
C ASN A 62 -1.43 -5.14 1.98
N PRO A 63 -1.09 -6.39 1.59
CA PRO A 63 0.08 -7.09 2.11
C PRO A 63 1.39 -6.33 1.90
N LYS A 64 1.46 -5.39 0.94
CA LYS A 64 2.64 -4.53 0.75
C LYS A 64 2.89 -3.64 1.97
N THR A 65 1.83 -3.05 2.52
CA THR A 65 1.90 -2.19 3.70
C THR A 65 2.34 -2.98 4.93
N THR A 66 1.72 -4.13 5.15
CA THR A 66 2.02 -5.01 6.28
C THR A 66 3.46 -5.52 6.24
N LEU A 67 3.95 -5.99 5.09
CA LEU A 67 5.32 -6.49 4.95
C LEU A 67 6.37 -5.38 5.11
N PHE A 68 6.09 -4.17 4.61
CA PHE A 68 6.97 -3.01 4.79
C PHE A 68 7.13 -2.64 6.26
N TYR A 69 6.01 -2.48 7.00
CA TYR A 69 6.10 -2.14 8.42
C TYR A 69 6.68 -3.26 9.25
N LEU A 70 6.37 -4.52 8.93
CA LEU A 70 6.99 -5.65 9.62
C LEU A 70 8.52 -5.61 9.45
N SER A 71 9.01 -5.38 8.24
CA SER A 71 10.45 -5.24 7.97
C SER A 71 11.06 -4.07 8.74
N LEU A 72 10.41 -2.90 8.72
CA LEU A 72 10.90 -1.70 9.39
C LEU A 72 10.92 -1.87 10.92
N PHE A 73 9.87 -2.50 11.47
CA PHE A 73 9.79 -2.85 12.87
C PHE A 73 10.88 -3.83 13.28
N THR A 74 11.14 -4.89 12.49
CA THR A 74 12.24 -5.83 12.77
C THR A 74 13.63 -5.21 12.68
N MET A 75 13.78 -4.09 11.95
CA MET A 75 15.05 -3.37 11.85
C MET A 75 15.28 -2.42 13.04
N VAL A 76 14.21 -1.88 13.62
CA VAL A 76 14.25 -0.91 14.71
C VAL A 76 14.15 -1.58 16.09
N VAL A 77 13.47 -2.72 16.18
CA VAL A 77 13.23 -3.45 17.42
C VAL A 77 14.11 -4.69 17.50
N ASN A 78 14.92 -4.78 18.57
CA ASN A 78 15.73 -5.94 18.89
C ASN A 78 15.18 -6.62 20.16
N LYS A 79 15.60 -7.86 20.45
CA LYS A 79 15.21 -8.62 21.66
C LYS A 79 15.43 -7.87 22.97
N ASN A 80 16.37 -6.91 23.00
CA ASN A 80 16.69 -6.12 24.18
C ASN A 80 15.90 -4.80 24.28
N THR A 81 15.06 -4.47 23.29
CA THR A 81 14.30 -3.23 23.28
C THR A 81 13.12 -3.32 24.27
N PRO A 82 13.03 -2.44 25.28
CA PRO A 82 11.93 -2.47 26.25
C PRO A 82 10.55 -2.32 25.59
N LEU A 83 9.53 -3.00 26.13
CA LEU A 83 8.17 -2.99 25.59
C LEU A 83 7.62 -1.57 25.39
N ILE A 84 7.90 -0.66 26.33
CA ILE A 84 7.47 0.74 26.25
C ILE A 84 8.03 1.47 25.02
N VAL A 85 9.27 1.17 24.64
CA VAL A 85 9.93 1.76 23.46
C VAL A 85 9.32 1.20 22.18
N GLN A 86 8.95 -0.09 22.16
CA GLN A 86 8.25 -0.71 21.02
C GLN A 86 6.87 -0.08 20.78
N ILE A 87 6.10 0.11 21.86
CA ILE A 87 4.80 0.79 21.81
C ILE A 87 4.97 2.23 21.32
N MET A 88 5.99 2.94 21.81
CA MET A 88 6.28 4.30 21.38
C MET A 88 6.61 4.39 19.89
N TYR A 89 7.40 3.46 19.34
CA TYR A 89 7.64 3.40 17.88
C TYR A 89 6.36 3.15 17.09
N GLY A 90 5.53 2.20 17.54
CA GLY A 90 4.23 1.95 16.92
C GLY A 90 3.35 3.21 16.92
N PHE A 91 3.30 3.91 18.05
CA PHE A 91 2.52 5.15 18.19
C PHE A 91 3.03 6.26 17.26
N ILE A 92 4.34 6.50 17.22
CA ILE A 92 4.95 7.49 16.32
C ILE A 92 4.63 7.18 14.86
N ILE A 93 4.77 5.93 14.44
CA ILE A 93 4.45 5.49 13.08
C ILE A 93 2.96 5.75 12.78
N CYS A 94 2.06 5.43 13.70
CA CYS A 94 0.62 5.70 13.55
C CYS A 94 0.33 7.20 13.39
N VAL A 95 0.91 8.04 14.25
CA VAL A 95 0.70 9.50 14.20
C VAL A 95 1.24 10.10 12.89
N LEU A 96 2.45 9.70 12.47
CA LEU A 96 3.02 10.16 11.21
C LEU A 96 2.15 9.77 10.01
N HIS A 97 1.58 8.56 10.00
CA HIS A 97 0.66 8.14 8.95
C HIS A 97 -0.66 8.90 8.96
N LEU A 98 -1.23 9.15 10.14
CA LEU A 98 -2.45 9.95 10.27
C LEU A 98 -2.24 11.37 9.75
N ILE A 99 -1.13 12.01 10.11
CA ILE A 99 -0.79 13.35 9.64
C ILE A 99 -0.56 13.34 8.14
N TRP A 100 0.25 12.41 7.63
CA TRP A 100 0.58 12.33 6.21
C TRP A 100 -0.66 12.08 5.34
N PHE A 101 -1.43 11.02 5.63
CA PHE A 101 -2.63 10.71 4.86
C PHE A 101 -3.74 11.74 5.07
N GLY A 102 -3.87 12.30 6.28
CA GLY A 102 -4.79 13.39 6.57
C GLY A 102 -4.48 14.63 5.73
N LEU A 103 -3.21 15.02 5.64
CA LEU A 103 -2.75 16.13 4.82
C LEU A 103 -3.02 15.89 3.34
N ILE A 104 -2.64 14.72 2.81
CA ILE A 104 -2.88 14.37 1.40
C ILE A 104 -4.38 14.34 1.09
N SER A 105 -5.20 13.76 1.98
CA SER A 105 -6.66 13.72 1.84
C SER A 105 -7.25 15.14 1.85
N TYR A 106 -6.77 16.02 2.72
CA TYR A 106 -7.18 17.42 2.77
C TYR A 106 -6.83 18.18 1.49
N LEU A 107 -5.59 18.05 1.01
CA LEU A 107 -5.13 18.69 -0.22
C LEU A 107 -5.91 18.21 -1.45
N ILE A 108 -6.11 16.89 -1.59
CA ILE A 108 -6.84 16.31 -2.73
C ILE A 108 -8.34 16.63 -2.65
N SER A 109 -8.91 16.82 -1.46
CA SER A 109 -10.32 17.20 -1.28
C SER A 109 -10.63 18.63 -1.73
N HIS A 110 -9.62 19.46 -2.01
CA HIS A 110 -9.87 20.80 -2.51
C HIS A 110 -10.46 20.74 -3.93
N PRO A 111 -11.64 21.32 -4.22
CA PRO A 111 -12.40 21.12 -5.47
C PRO A 111 -11.60 21.27 -6.78
N LYS A 112 -10.64 22.20 -6.85
CA LYS A 112 -9.78 22.38 -8.02
C LYS A 112 -8.79 21.24 -8.22
N ILE A 113 -8.21 20.73 -7.12
CA ILE A 113 -7.26 19.62 -7.14
C ILE A 113 -8.02 18.33 -7.41
N LYS A 114 -9.18 18.15 -6.76
CA LYS A 114 -10.07 17.00 -6.97
C LYS A 114 -10.50 16.88 -8.43
N SER A 115 -10.98 17.95 -9.06
CA SER A 115 -11.44 17.86 -10.47
C SER A 115 -10.28 17.57 -11.43
N THR A 116 -9.11 18.17 -11.19
CA THR A 116 -7.91 17.90 -11.99
C THR A 116 -7.43 16.46 -11.82
N PHE A 117 -7.48 15.94 -10.58
CA PHE A 117 -7.12 14.56 -10.27
C PHE A 117 -8.11 13.57 -10.90
N ASP A 118 -9.42 13.82 -10.77
CA ASP A 118 -10.47 12.98 -11.35
C ASP A 118 -10.37 12.95 -12.89
N ASN A 119 -10.09 14.09 -13.52
CA ASN A 119 -9.91 14.17 -14.99
C ASN A 119 -8.65 13.43 -15.48
N ASN A 120 -7.60 13.38 -14.66
CA ASN A 120 -6.32 12.76 -15.01
C ASN A 120 -6.10 11.38 -14.35
N ILE A 121 -7.09 10.84 -13.64
CA ILE A 121 -6.94 9.61 -12.85
C ILE A 121 -6.47 8.43 -13.69
N THR A 122 -6.90 8.37 -14.95
CA THR A 122 -6.47 7.34 -15.90
C THR A 122 -4.97 7.45 -16.22
N VAL A 123 -4.45 8.67 -16.39
CA VAL A 123 -3.01 8.91 -16.64
C VAL A 123 -2.20 8.57 -15.39
N VAL A 124 -2.66 9.02 -14.22
CA VAL A 124 -2.03 8.71 -12.93
C VAL A 124 -1.96 7.20 -12.71
N ASN A 125 -3.07 6.49 -12.91
CA ASN A 125 -3.14 5.03 -12.80
C ASN A 125 -2.20 4.32 -13.78
N LYS A 126 -2.12 4.80 -15.04
CA LYS A 126 -1.17 4.26 -16.02
C LYS A 126 0.28 4.46 -15.60
N LEU A 127 0.65 5.65 -15.13
CA LEU A 127 2.00 5.95 -14.66
C LEU A 127 2.39 5.07 -13.47
N ILE A 128 1.52 4.99 -12.45
CA ILE A 128 1.75 4.12 -11.27
C ILE A 128 1.87 2.66 -11.71
N GLY A 129 0.99 2.19 -12.59
CA GLY A 129 1.03 0.83 -13.13
C GLY A 129 2.35 0.53 -13.86
N VAL A 130 2.81 1.43 -14.74
CA VAL A 130 4.09 1.29 -15.45
C VAL A 130 5.27 1.24 -14.49
N VAL A 131 5.28 2.10 -13.46
CA VAL A 131 6.34 2.12 -12.45
C VAL A 131 6.38 0.80 -11.67
N LEU A 132 5.21 0.29 -11.26
CA LEU A 132 5.12 -0.97 -10.52
C LEU A 132 5.53 -2.18 -11.38
N ILE A 133 5.10 -2.23 -12.64
CA ILE A 133 5.49 -3.29 -13.58
C ILE A 133 7.00 -3.25 -13.82
N SER A 134 7.55 -2.06 -14.09
CA SER A 134 9.00 -1.86 -14.30
C SER A 134 9.81 -2.27 -13.08
N LEU A 135 9.33 -1.95 -11.87
CA LEU A 135 9.94 -2.37 -10.62
C LEU A 135 9.92 -3.90 -10.50
N ALA A 136 8.80 -4.56 -10.79
CA ALA A 136 8.69 -6.01 -10.72
C ALA A 136 9.65 -6.71 -11.71
N ILE A 137 9.73 -6.20 -12.94
CA ILE A 137 10.66 -6.69 -13.97
C ILE A 137 12.11 -6.51 -13.50
N LYS A 138 12.47 -5.33 -12.99
CA LYS A 138 13.82 -5.05 -12.46
C LYS A 138 14.17 -5.99 -11.31
N VAL A 139 13.25 -6.21 -10.37
CA VAL A 139 13.46 -7.12 -9.22
C VAL A 139 13.62 -8.56 -9.70
N PHE A 140 12.86 -9.00 -10.70
CA PHE A 140 13.03 -10.32 -11.32
C PHE A 140 14.45 -10.49 -11.89
N PHE A 141 14.92 -9.55 -12.72
CA PHE A 141 16.28 -9.62 -13.30
C PHE A 141 17.41 -9.46 -12.28
N THR A 142 17.14 -8.86 -11.11
CA THR A 142 18.14 -8.78 -10.02
C THR A 142 18.24 -10.10 -9.25
N LEU A 143 17.22 -10.97 -9.37
CA LEU A 143 17.11 -12.22 -8.61
C LEU A 143 17.44 -13.48 -9.45
N VAL A 144 17.42 -13.36 -10.78
CA VAL A 144 17.89 -14.38 -11.74
C VAL A 144 19.38 -14.15 -12.00
#